data_AF-A0A832J0F6-F1
#
_entry.id   AF-A0A832J0F6-F1
#
_cell.length_a   1.000
_cell.length_b   1.000
_cell.length_c   1.000
_cell.angle_alpha   90.00
_cell.angle_beta   90.00
_cell.angle_gamma   90.00
#
_symmetry.space_group_name_H-M   'P 1'
#
loop_
_entity.id
_entity.type
_entity.pdbx_description
1 polymer ?
#
loop_
_entity_poly.entity_id
_entity_poly.type
_entity_poly.pdbx_seq_one_letter_code
_entity_poly.pdbx_strand_id
1 'polypeptide(L)'
;MDGLMVNVATSNKKLKARANKIVCDITGCNKTVASRSLESAQWNVKEAILIASGAKDSAQAKFFLEKADQNMRKALSLLTSG
;
A
#
# COMPACT_ATOMS: atom_id res chain seq x y z
N MET A 1 28.30 -2.13 21.84
CA MET A 1 27.18 -3.01 21.46
C MET A 1 26.16 -2.12 20.75
N ASP A 2 26.51 -1.45 19.63
CA ASP A 2 25.82 -0.19 19.23
C ASP A 2 25.67 -0.01 17.71
N GLY A 3 25.30 -1.07 16.97
CA GLY A 3 25.19 -1.01 15.51
C GLY A 3 23.79 -1.25 14.93
N LEU A 4 22.88 -1.84 15.70
CA LEU A 4 21.66 -2.43 15.12
C LEU A 4 20.47 -1.47 15.06
N MET A 5 20.27 -0.63 16.09
CA MET A 5 19.09 0.25 16.18
C MET A 5 19.11 1.40 15.16
N VAL A 6 20.29 1.95 14.82
CA VAL A 6 20.43 3.06 13.86
C VAL A 6 20.13 2.58 12.43
N ASN A 7 20.57 1.37 12.08
CA ASN A 7 20.33 0.79 10.76
C ASN A 7 18.86 0.38 10.55
N VAL A 8 18.18 -0.07 11.60
CA VAL A 8 16.72 -0.36 11.56
C VAL A 8 15.90 0.91 11.34
N ALA A 9 16.21 2.01 12.04
CA ALA A 9 15.47 3.27 11.89
C ALA A 9 15.64 3.86 10.48
N THR A 10 16.85 3.82 9.90
CA THR A 10 17.09 4.28 8.53
C THR A 10 16.50 3.35 7.48
N SER A 11 16.59 2.03 7.67
CA SER A 11 15.98 1.05 6.76
C SER A 11 14.46 1.18 6.74
N ASN A 12 13.81 1.37 7.89
CA ASN A 12 12.37 1.62 7.95
C ASN A 12 12.00 2.92 7.24
N LYS A 13 12.70 4.05 7.48
CA LYS A 13 12.41 5.30 6.75
C LYS A 13 12.56 5.13 5.23
N LYS A 14 13.59 4.42 4.75
CA LYS A 14 13.80 4.13 3.33
C LYS A 14 12.73 3.21 2.76
N LEU A 15 12.36 2.15 3.48
CA LEU A 15 11.29 1.23 3.08
C LEU A 15 9.94 1.95 3.00
N LYS A 16 9.61 2.77 3.99
CA LYS A 16 8.39 3.60 4.02
C LYS A 16 8.35 4.60 2.87
N ALA A 17 9.48 5.24 2.56
CA ALA A 17 9.60 6.15 1.42
C ALA A 17 9.44 5.42 0.07
N ARG A 18 10.03 4.22 -0.05
CA ARG A 18 9.90 3.37 -1.24
C ARG A 18 8.47 2.89 -1.43
N ALA A 19 7.81 2.43 -0.38
CA ALA A 19 6.41 2.03 -0.40
C ALA A 19 5.52 3.19 -0.87
N ASN A 20 5.71 4.38 -0.31
CA ASN A 20 5.01 5.58 -0.75
C ASN A 20 5.19 5.86 -2.24
N LYS A 21 6.44 5.79 -2.72
CA LYS A 21 6.74 6.01 -4.14
C LYS A 21 6.04 4.99 -5.04
N ILE A 22 6.05 3.71 -4.67
CA ILE A 22 5.37 2.65 -5.43
C ILE A 22 3.87 2.91 -5.51
N VAL A 23 3.24 3.28 -4.39
CA VAL A 23 1.80 3.59 -4.36
C VAL A 23 1.49 4.79 -5.24
N CYS A 24 2.26 5.88 -5.13
CA CYS A 24 2.12 7.07 -5.99
C CYS A 24 2.32 6.72 -7.47
N ASP A 25 3.35 5.96 -7.84
CA ASP A 25 3.67 5.62 -9.23
C ASP A 25 2.55 4.76 -9.86
N ILE A 26 1.92 3.88 -9.08
CA ILE A 26 0.86 2.98 -9.58
C ILE A 26 -0.51 3.67 -9.62
N THR A 27 -0.84 4.48 -8.61
CA THR A 27 -2.18 5.08 -8.47
C THR A 27 -2.26 6.51 -8.99
N GLY A 28 -1.13 7.17 -9.24
CA GLY A 28 -1.06 8.60 -9.54
C GLY A 28 -1.40 9.50 -8.36
N CYS A 29 -1.63 8.95 -7.16
CA CYS A 29 -2.01 9.74 -5.99
C CYS A 29 -0.81 10.51 -5.43
N ASN A 30 -1.08 11.55 -4.63
CA ASN A 30 -0.03 12.30 -3.97
C ASN A 30 0.56 11.51 -2.78
N LYS A 31 1.71 11.97 -2.28
CA LYS A 31 2.43 11.32 -1.18
C LYS A 31 1.63 11.26 0.12
N THR A 32 0.78 12.26 0.38
CA THR A 32 -0.09 12.31 1.57
C THR A 32 -1.15 11.20 1.54
N VAL A 33 -1.81 11.02 0.39
CA VAL A 33 -2.78 9.94 0.16
C VAL A 33 -2.06 8.60 0.25
N ALA A 34 -0.93 8.44 -0.43
CA ALA A 34 -0.14 7.21 -0.36
C ALA A 34 0.26 6.84 1.07
N SER A 35 0.70 7.81 1.87
CA SER A 35 1.09 7.57 3.27
C SER A 35 -0.10 7.13 4.11
N ARG A 36 -1.24 7.82 3.98
CA ARG A 36 -2.46 7.49 4.70
C ARG A 36 -2.98 6.10 4.31
N SER A 37 -2.99 5.78 3.02
CA SER A 37 -3.39 4.46 2.51
C SER A 37 -2.45 3.36 3.01
N LEU A 38 -1.13 3.62 3.06
CA LEU A 38 -0.15 2.69 3.63
C LEU A 38 -0.37 2.45 5.12
N GLU A 39 -0.67 3.50 5.90
CA GLU A 39 -0.97 3.34 7.32
C GLU A 39 -2.26 2.55 7.54
N SER A 40 -3.33 2.85 6.80
CA SER A 40 -4.58 2.09 6.83
C SER A 40 -4.40 0.62 6.40
N ALA A 41 -3.44 0.36 5.52
CA ALA A 41 -3.07 -0.98 5.05
C ALA A 41 -2.01 -1.68 5.91
N GLN A 42 -1.68 -1.17 7.10
CA GLN A 42 -0.63 -1.71 7.96
C GLN A 42 0.72 -1.90 7.22
N TRP A 43 1.06 -0.94 6.37
CA TRP A 43 2.24 -0.93 5.50
C TRP A 43 2.27 -2.00 4.40
N ASN A 44 1.15 -2.66 4.10
CA ASN A 44 1.01 -3.53 2.94
C ASN A 44 0.78 -2.71 1.67
N VAL A 45 1.75 -2.74 0.75
CA VAL A 45 1.72 -1.96 -0.50
C VAL A 45 0.53 -2.34 -1.39
N LYS A 46 0.17 -3.63 -1.50
CA LYS A 46 -0.93 -4.06 -2.38
C LYS A 46 -2.27 -3.53 -1.89
N GLU A 47 -2.52 -3.67 -0.60
CA GLU A 47 -3.74 -3.15 0.04
C GLU A 47 -3.78 -1.62 -0.03
N ALA A 48 -2.65 -0.96 0.23
CA ALA A 48 -2.55 0.50 0.13
C ALA A 48 -2.88 1.01 -1.27
N ILE A 49 -2.46 0.31 -2.32
CA ILE A 49 -2.81 0.66 -3.70
C ILE A 49 -4.32 0.57 -3.91
N LEU A 50 -4.97 -0.51 -3.44
CA LEU A 50 -6.42 -0.64 -3.57
C LEU A 50 -7.18 0.43 -2.77
N ILE A 51 -6.72 0.76 -1.57
CA ILE A 51 -7.29 1.85 -0.76
C ILE A 51 -7.12 3.20 -1.48
N ALA A 52 -5.92 3.49 -1.99
CA ALA A 52 -5.66 4.70 -2.77
C ALA A 52 -6.46 4.75 -4.09
N SER A 53 -6.82 3.59 -4.66
CA SER A 53 -7.66 3.48 -5.85
C SER A 53 -9.17 3.50 -5.56
N GLY A 54 -9.60 3.56 -4.30
CA GLY A 54 -11.02 3.73 -3.92
C GLY A 54 -11.59 2.69 -2.96
N ALA A 55 -10.80 1.72 -2.49
CA ALA A 55 -11.26 0.84 -1.42
C ALA A 55 -11.38 1.64 -0.10
N LYS A 56 -12.45 1.40 0.65
CA LYS A 56 -12.72 2.10 1.92
C LYS A 56 -11.67 1.82 2.98
N ASP A 57 -11.31 0.54 3.13
CA ASP A 57 -10.47 0.04 4.22
C ASP A 57 -9.63 -1.18 3.80
N SER A 58 -8.64 -1.53 4.62
CA SER A 58 -7.80 -2.73 4.44
C SER A 58 -8.62 -4.01 4.31
N ALA A 59 -9.72 -4.16 5.05
CA ALA A 59 -10.60 -5.33 4.93
C ALA A 59 -11.21 -5.47 3.53
N GLN A 60 -11.66 -4.36 2.93
CA GLN A 60 -12.22 -4.36 1.58
C GLN A 60 -11.12 -4.60 0.53
N ALA A 61 -9.96 -3.98 0.69
CA ALA A 61 -8.80 -4.23 -0.17
C ALA A 61 -8.38 -5.71 -0.14
N LYS A 62 -8.33 -6.31 1.05
CA LYS A 62 -8.00 -7.72 1.22
C LYS A 62 -9.04 -8.63 0.57
N PHE A 63 -10.33 -8.35 0.73
CA PHE A 63 -11.40 -9.08 0.06
C PHE A 63 -11.25 -9.07 -1.47
N PHE A 64 -10.94 -7.92 -2.07
CA PHE A 64 -10.69 -7.84 -3.52
C PHE A 64 -9.41 -8.57 -3.93
N LEU A 65 -8.34 -8.52 -3.13
CA LEU A 65 -7.12 -9.29 -3.38
C LEU A 65 -7.38 -10.80 -3.33
N GLU A 66 -8.14 -11.29 -2.37
CA GLU A 66 -8.50 -12.71 -2.27
C GLU A 66 -9.37 -13.14 -3.45
N LYS A 67 -10.40 -12.37 -3.81
CA LYS A 67 -11.22 -12.66 -5.00
C LYS A 67 -10.44 -12.60 -6.31
N ALA A 68 -9.39 -11.78 -6.35
CA ALA A 68 -8.52 -11.65 -7.51
C ALA A 68 -7.37 -12.65 -7.53
N ASP A 69 -7.30 -13.60 -6.59
CA ASP A 69 -6.17 -14.55 -6.46
C ASP A 69 -4.81 -13.81 -6.36
N GLN A 70 -4.76 -12.77 -5.52
CA GLN A 70 -3.62 -11.88 -5.33
C GLN A 70 -3.17 -11.11 -6.61
N ASN A 71 -3.96 -11.15 -7.68
CA ASN A 71 -3.69 -10.44 -8.91
C ASN A 71 -4.18 -8.99 -8.84
N MET A 72 -3.23 -8.06 -8.73
CA MET A 72 -3.48 -6.62 -8.64
C MET A 72 -4.35 -6.07 -9.78
N ARG A 73 -4.13 -6.53 -11.02
CA ARG A 73 -4.88 -6.02 -12.19
C ARG A 73 -6.35 -6.44 -12.10
N LYS A 74 -6.63 -7.70 -11.71
CA LYS A 74 -8.00 -8.16 -11.42
C LYS A 74 -8.62 -7.44 -10.23
N ALA A 75 -7.88 -7.26 -9.13
CA ALA A 75 -8.40 -6.59 -7.93
C ALA A 75 -8.82 -5.14 -8.22
N LEU A 76 -8.03 -4.40 -9.00
CA LEU A 76 -8.38 -3.06 -9.45
C LEU A 76 -9.60 -3.06 -10.39
N SER A 77 -9.70 -4.02 -11.31
CA SER A 77 -10.90 -4.18 -12.14
C SER A 77 -12.14 -4.46 -11.30
N LEU A 78 -12.05 -5.33 -10.29
CA LEU A 78 -13.17 -5.63 -9.38
C LEU A 78 -13.58 -4.41 -8.54
N LEU A 79 -12.62 -3.56 -8.17
CA LEU A 79 -12.87 -2.33 -7.43
C LEU A 79 -13.58 -1.27 -8.29
N THR A 80 -13.17 -1.10 -9.55
CA THR A 80 -13.75 -0.08 -10.45
C THR A 80 -15.04 -0.52 -11.15
N SER A 81 -15.31 -1.83 -11.22
CA SER A 81 -16.54 -2.38 -11.82
C SER A 81 -17.65 -2.60 -10.79
N GLY A 82 -17.47 -2.15 -9.55
CA GLY A 82 -18.44 -2.23 -8.46
C GLY A 82 -19.19 -0.93 -8.20
#